data_AF-A0A7X1WKS3-F1
#
_entry.id   AF-A0A7X1WKS3-F1
#
_cell.length_a   1.000
_cell.length_b   1.000
_cell.length_c   1.000
_cell.angle_alpha   90.00
_cell.angle_beta   90.00
_cell.angle_gamma   90.00
#
_symmetry.space_group_name_H-M   'P 1'
#
loop_
_entity.id
_entity.type
_entity.pdbx_description
1 polymer ?
#
loop_
_entity_poly.entity_id
_entity_poly.type
_entity_poly.pdbx_seq_one_letter_code
_entity_poly.pdbx_strand_id
1 'polypeptide(L)'
;MKLGCIAIVLAIGVVGCTSQPFATPPVQTREQREAQIDVAFQSVKGGRFDSAEKLLAPYMYRDKNGELRFRSLGVSSDAKKKAVDTVALMLWDTGRDGTLESFAKRYLGGYERDVMLCRLAERNAVYEKAYNCWNELGDVDRARRTVRTESALRILKD
;
A
#
# COMPACT_ATOMS: atom_id res chain seq x y z
N MET A 1 50.33 44.24 33.11
CA MET A 1 50.74 45.43 32.32
C MET A 1 50.76 45.04 30.84
N LYS A 2 50.08 45.84 30.01
CA LYS A 2 50.10 45.94 28.52
C LYS A 2 49.49 44.75 27.75
N LEU A 3 48.23 44.82 27.27
CA LEU A 3 47.71 45.46 26.04
C LEU A 3 48.39 45.00 24.74
N GLY A 4 47.60 44.44 23.82
CA GLY A 4 47.94 44.41 22.38
C GLY A 4 47.23 43.37 21.53
N CYS A 5 45.97 43.62 21.17
CA CYS A 5 45.28 42.95 20.07
C CYS A 5 45.90 43.34 18.71
N ILE A 6 46.28 42.38 17.87
CA ILE A 6 46.21 42.50 16.40
C ILE A 6 45.74 41.16 15.84
N ALA A 7 44.61 41.19 15.14
CA ALA A 7 44.05 40.10 14.37
C ALA A 7 44.74 39.99 13.00
N ILE A 8 45.02 38.77 12.53
CA ILE A 8 45.06 38.45 11.10
C ILE A 8 44.33 37.11 10.92
N VAL A 9 43.13 37.22 10.36
CA VAL A 9 42.39 36.11 9.74
C VAL A 9 43.11 35.77 8.44
N LEU A 10 43.56 34.53 8.30
CA LEU A 10 43.90 33.96 6.99
C LEU A 10 43.29 32.57 6.91
N ALA A 11 42.06 32.57 6.40
CA ALA A 11 41.35 31.38 5.96
C ALA A 11 42.09 30.79 4.76
N ILE A 12 42.65 29.59 4.93
CA ILE A 12 43.02 28.72 3.82
C ILE A 12 42.08 27.52 3.92
N GLY A 13 40.92 27.69 3.29
CA GLY A 13 40.03 26.58 2.99
C GLY A 13 40.71 25.71 1.95
N VAL A 14 41.21 24.55 2.37
CA VAL A 14 41.55 23.48 1.43
C VAL A 14 40.22 22.80 1.08
N VAL A 15 39.57 23.34 0.05
CA VAL A 15 38.44 22.73 -0.64
C VAL A 15 38.97 21.53 -1.41
N GLY A 16 39.13 20.40 -0.72
CA GLY A 16 39.32 19.10 -1.34
C GLY A 16 37.97 18.56 -1.77
N CYS A 17 37.41 19.06 -2.88
CA CYS A 17 36.33 18.37 -3.57
C CYS A 17 36.90 17.10 -4.21
N THR A 18 36.94 16.00 -3.46
CA THR A 18 37.03 14.68 -4.08
C THR A 18 35.67 14.41 -4.72
N SER A 19 35.62 14.57 -6.05
CA SER A 19 34.54 14.06 -6.87
C SER A 19 34.52 12.54 -6.76
N GLN A 20 33.85 12.02 -5.73
CA GLN A 20 33.42 10.63 -5.73
C GLN A 20 32.60 10.41 -7.00
N PRO A 21 32.94 9.42 -7.85
CA PRO A 21 32.02 9.01 -8.88
C PRO A 21 30.72 8.63 -8.16
N PHE A 22 29.61 9.24 -8.57
CA PHE A 22 28.28 8.84 -8.13
C PHE A 22 28.16 7.36 -8.44
N ALA A 23 28.43 6.51 -7.44
CA ALA A 23 28.16 5.10 -7.51
C ALA A 23 26.65 5.01 -7.64
N THR A 24 26.17 4.78 -8.86
CA THR A 24 24.78 4.43 -9.08
C THR A 24 24.48 3.26 -8.14
N PRO A 25 23.50 3.37 -7.24
CA PRO A 25 23.16 2.27 -6.36
C PRO A 25 22.94 1.01 -7.22
N PRO A 26 23.43 -0.16 -6.80
CA PRO A 26 23.34 -1.36 -7.61
C PRO A 26 21.88 -1.60 -7.98
N VAL A 27 21.62 -1.74 -9.28
CA VAL A 27 20.30 -2.08 -9.79
C VAL A 27 19.92 -3.41 -9.16
N GLN A 28 18.85 -3.43 -8.37
CA GLN A 28 18.41 -4.64 -7.69
C GLN A 28 18.18 -5.77 -8.69
N THR A 29 18.60 -6.99 -8.34
CA THR A 29 18.29 -8.18 -9.14
C THR A 29 16.81 -8.52 -9.02
N ARG A 30 16.30 -9.33 -9.96
CA ARG A 30 14.91 -9.83 -9.87
C ARG A 30 14.64 -10.54 -8.55
N GLU A 31 15.56 -11.40 -8.12
CA GLU A 31 15.46 -12.15 -6.86
C GLU A 31 15.37 -11.23 -5.64
N GLN A 32 16.17 -10.16 -5.60
CA GLN A 32 16.13 -9.17 -4.52
C GLN A 32 14.78 -8.46 -4.46
N ARG A 33 14.18 -8.13 -5.61
CA ARG A 33 12.85 -7.53 -5.67
C ARG A 33 11.76 -8.49 -5.19
N GLU A 34 11.84 -9.75 -5.59
CA GLU A 34 10.90 -10.79 -5.15
C GLU A 34 11.00 -11.02 -3.63
N ALA A 35 12.22 -11.11 -3.09
CA ALA A 35 12.44 -11.20 -1.65
C ALA A 35 11.92 -9.96 -0.90
N GLN A 36 12.08 -8.75 -1.46
CA GLN A 36 11.52 -7.53 -0.87
C GLN A 36 9.98 -7.56 -0.81
N ILE A 37 9.32 -8.09 -1.84
CA ILE A 37 7.87 -8.31 -1.86
C ILE A 37 7.46 -9.32 -0.78
N ASP A 38 8.23 -10.40 -0.59
CA ASP A 38 7.98 -11.38 0.47
C ASP A 38 8.07 -10.75 1.86
N VAL A 39 9.10 -9.94 2.11
CA VAL A 39 9.25 -9.24 3.39
C VAL A 39 8.12 -8.23 3.60
N ALA A 40 7.67 -7.56 2.53
CA ALA A 40 6.51 -6.67 2.61
C ALA A 40 5.24 -7.43 3.01
N PHE A 41 4.99 -8.58 2.38
CA PHE A 41 3.86 -9.45 2.71
C PHE A 41 3.88 -9.90 4.17
N GLN A 42 5.03 -10.37 4.66
CA GLN A 42 5.18 -10.76 6.07
C GLN A 42 4.99 -9.58 7.02
N SER A 43 5.40 -8.37 6.60
CA SER A 43 5.20 -7.16 7.39
C SER A 43 3.71 -6.81 7.52
N VAL A 44 2.93 -6.92 6.45
CA VAL A 44 1.47 -6.75 6.50
C VAL A 44 0.83 -7.80 7.41
N LYS A 45 1.20 -9.08 7.27
CA LYS A 45 0.71 -10.16 8.15
C LYS A 45 1.02 -9.93 9.64
N GLY A 46 2.15 -9.28 9.93
CA GLY A 46 2.54 -8.88 11.28
C GLY A 46 2.01 -7.52 11.74
N GLY A 47 1.10 -6.88 10.99
CA GLY A 47 0.54 -5.56 11.32
C GLY A 47 1.51 -4.37 11.16
N ARG A 48 2.69 -4.59 10.59
CA ARG A 48 3.72 -3.56 10.36
C ARG A 48 3.51 -2.87 9.02
N PHE A 49 2.38 -2.17 8.88
CA PHE A 49 1.97 -1.55 7.61
C PHE A 49 2.96 -0.51 7.09
N ASP A 50 3.49 0.37 7.96
CA ASP A 50 4.49 1.37 7.56
C ASP A 50 5.77 0.74 6.97
N SER A 51 6.16 -0.43 7.47
CA SER A 51 7.31 -1.16 6.95
C SER A 51 7.00 -1.74 5.58
N ALA A 52 5.81 -2.33 5.41
CA ALA A 52 5.36 -2.85 4.12
C ALA A 52 5.26 -1.73 3.06
N GLU A 53 4.76 -0.55 3.44
CA GLU A 53 4.70 0.61 2.53
C GLU A 53 6.07 1.06 2.10
N LYS A 54 7.04 1.18 3.02
CA LYS A 54 8.42 1.54 2.66
C LYS A 54 9.06 0.52 1.72
N LEU A 55 8.80 -0.77 1.96
CA LEU A 55 9.29 -1.84 1.10
C LEU A 55 8.62 -1.83 -0.29
N LEU A 56 7.36 -1.42 -0.40
CA LEU A 56 6.67 -1.37 -1.69
C LEU A 56 6.76 -0.01 -2.41
N ALA A 57 7.14 1.06 -1.71
CA ALA A 57 7.20 2.42 -2.22
C ALA A 57 7.99 2.57 -3.53
N PRO A 58 9.16 1.93 -3.73
CA PRO A 58 9.89 2.02 -4.99
C PRO A 58 9.09 1.52 -6.20
N TYR A 59 8.12 0.64 -5.97
CA TYR A 59 7.31 -0.01 -6.99
C TYR A 59 5.96 0.67 -7.21
N MET A 60 5.61 1.66 -6.38
CA MET A 60 4.27 2.23 -6.35
C MET A 60 4.32 3.72 -6.63
N TYR A 61 3.23 4.24 -7.18
CA TYR A 61 3.03 5.66 -7.40
C TYR A 61 1.54 5.99 -7.44
N ARG A 62 1.19 7.26 -7.24
CA ARG A 62 -0.15 7.75 -7.56
C ARG A 62 -0.14 8.41 -8.94
N ASP A 63 -1.12 8.09 -9.77
CA ASP A 63 -1.27 8.73 -11.07
C ASP A 63 -1.91 10.13 -10.95
N LYS A 64 -2.15 10.78 -12.09
CA LYS A 64 -2.75 12.13 -12.14
C LYS A 64 -4.16 12.22 -11.55
N ASN A 65 -4.88 11.10 -11.44
CA ASN A 65 -6.20 11.02 -10.83
C ASN A 65 -6.10 10.63 -9.34
N GLY A 66 -4.89 10.47 -8.81
CA GLY A 66 -4.64 10.01 -7.45
C GLY A 66 -4.77 8.49 -7.28
N GLU A 67 -4.99 7.70 -8.34
CA GLU A 67 -5.12 6.25 -8.22
C GLU A 67 -3.76 5.61 -7.91
N LEU A 68 -3.76 4.64 -6.99
CA LEU A 68 -2.55 3.89 -6.63
C LEU A 68 -2.19 2.88 -7.73
N ARG A 69 -0.98 2.97 -8.27
CA ARG A 69 -0.50 2.16 -9.38
C ARG A 69 0.84 1.49 -9.08
N PHE A 70 1.10 0.38 -9.77
CA PHE A 70 2.42 -0.23 -9.83
C PHE A 70 3.22 0.32 -11.01
N ARG A 71 4.49 0.62 -10.77
CA ARG A 71 5.53 0.67 -11.80
C ARG A 71 5.81 -0.75 -12.29
N SER A 72 6.62 -0.89 -13.34
CA SER A 72 7.13 -2.20 -13.72
C SER A 72 7.90 -2.80 -12.53
N LEU A 73 7.43 -3.96 -12.04
CA LEU A 73 8.06 -4.66 -10.92
C LEU A 73 9.32 -5.41 -11.35
N GLY A 74 9.40 -5.84 -12.62
CA GLY A 74 10.51 -6.67 -13.10
C GLY A 74 10.66 -8.00 -12.32
N VAL A 75 9.54 -8.64 -11.99
CA VAL A 75 9.43 -9.89 -11.20
C VAL A 75 8.52 -10.92 -11.89
N SER A 76 8.48 -12.15 -11.36
CA SER A 76 7.55 -13.21 -11.79
C SER A 76 6.08 -12.79 -11.70
N SER A 77 5.21 -13.53 -12.41
CA SER A 77 3.76 -13.43 -12.24
C SER A 77 3.32 -13.65 -10.80
N ASP A 78 3.94 -14.61 -10.12
CA ASP A 78 3.56 -15.02 -8.77
C ASP A 78 3.96 -13.96 -7.75
N ALA A 79 5.16 -13.41 -7.87
CA ALA A 79 5.58 -12.27 -7.06
C ALA A 79 4.73 -11.02 -7.34
N LYS A 80 4.31 -10.80 -8.60
CA LYS A 80 3.38 -9.72 -8.94
C LYS A 80 2.02 -9.92 -8.28
N LYS A 81 1.44 -11.13 -8.33
CA LYS A 81 0.19 -11.45 -7.63
C LYS A 81 0.33 -11.23 -6.13
N LYS A 82 1.43 -11.71 -5.54
CA LYS A 82 1.74 -11.49 -4.12
C LYS A 82 1.85 -10.01 -3.77
N ALA A 83 2.47 -9.18 -4.60
CA ALA A 83 2.52 -7.73 -4.40
C ALA A 83 1.12 -7.10 -4.45
N VAL A 84 0.28 -7.49 -5.41
CA VAL A 84 -1.13 -7.06 -5.51
C VAL A 84 -1.90 -7.43 -4.23
N ASP A 85 -1.82 -8.70 -3.82
CA ASP A 85 -2.51 -9.20 -2.62
C ASP A 85 -2.02 -8.49 -1.34
N THR A 86 -0.72 -8.21 -1.26
CA THR A 86 -0.10 -7.48 -0.15
C THR A 86 -0.68 -6.08 -0.05
N VAL A 87 -0.76 -5.34 -1.16
CA VAL A 87 -1.32 -3.99 -1.18
C VAL A 87 -2.81 -4.02 -0.88
N ALA A 88 -3.57 -4.95 -1.47
CA ALA A 88 -5.00 -5.07 -1.22
C ALA A 88 -5.30 -5.34 0.27
N LEU A 89 -4.56 -6.27 0.89
CA LEU A 89 -4.68 -6.57 2.31
C LEU A 89 -4.28 -5.36 3.18
N MET A 90 -3.17 -4.71 2.85
CA MET A 90 -2.72 -3.53 3.58
C MET A 90 -3.74 -2.39 3.51
N LEU A 91 -4.31 -2.11 2.33
CA LEU A 91 -5.37 -1.11 2.17
C LEU A 91 -6.65 -1.49 2.92
N TRP A 92 -6.96 -2.79 2.99
CA TRP A 92 -8.08 -3.30 3.77
C TRP A 92 -7.84 -3.06 5.26
N ASP A 93 -6.74 -3.53 5.83
CA ASP A 93 -6.48 -3.46 7.27
C ASP A 93 -6.31 -2.01 7.77
N THR A 94 -5.87 -1.10 6.90
CA THR A 94 -5.72 0.33 7.22
C THR A 94 -6.97 1.18 6.93
N GLY A 95 -8.08 0.57 6.53
CA GLY A 95 -9.35 1.29 6.29
C GLY A 95 -9.33 2.28 5.12
N ARG A 96 -8.45 2.07 4.13
CA ARG A 96 -8.31 2.96 2.96
C ARG A 96 -9.25 2.56 1.83
N ASP A 97 -10.54 2.47 2.14
CA ASP A 97 -11.61 1.89 1.34
C ASP A 97 -11.68 2.42 -0.09
N GLY A 98 -11.67 3.74 -0.29
CA GLY A 98 -11.73 4.33 -1.64
C GLY A 98 -10.50 4.01 -2.49
N THR A 99 -9.32 3.92 -1.87
CA THR A 99 -8.10 3.46 -2.58
C THR A 99 -8.18 1.96 -2.86
N LEU A 100 -8.71 1.16 -1.93
CA LEU A 100 -8.90 -0.28 -2.13
C LEU A 100 -9.90 -0.59 -3.25
N GLU A 101 -11.01 0.15 -3.35
CA GLU A 101 -12.02 -0.07 -4.38
C GLU A 101 -11.44 0.12 -5.78
N SER A 102 -10.76 1.25 -6.01
CA SER A 102 -10.12 1.55 -7.29
C SER A 102 -8.98 0.58 -7.60
N PHE A 103 -8.19 0.20 -6.59
CA PHE A 103 -7.12 -0.78 -6.73
C PHE A 103 -7.65 -2.18 -7.07
N ALA A 104 -8.71 -2.64 -6.40
CA ALA A 104 -9.34 -3.93 -6.63
C ALA A 104 -9.89 -4.04 -8.05
N LYS A 105 -10.62 -3.02 -8.52
CA LYS A 105 -11.15 -2.95 -9.90
C LYS A 105 -10.07 -3.08 -10.96
N ARG A 106 -8.85 -2.64 -10.66
CA ARG A 106 -7.72 -2.60 -11.59
C ARG A 106 -6.88 -3.87 -11.57
N TYR A 107 -6.57 -4.38 -10.40
CA TYR A 107 -5.54 -5.42 -10.24
C TYR A 107 -6.10 -6.79 -9.84
N LEU A 108 -7.29 -6.85 -9.25
CA LEU A 108 -7.95 -8.11 -8.94
C LEU A 108 -8.82 -8.55 -10.13
N GLY A 109 -8.86 -9.85 -10.35
CA GLY A 109 -9.62 -10.47 -11.45
C GLY A 109 -10.81 -11.27 -10.95
N GLY A 110 -11.87 -11.31 -11.75
CA GLY A 110 -13.03 -12.18 -11.57
C GLY A 110 -13.56 -12.20 -10.13
N TYR A 111 -13.67 -13.40 -9.58
CA TYR A 111 -14.23 -13.65 -8.25
C TYR A 111 -13.52 -12.91 -7.12
N GLU A 112 -12.17 -12.79 -7.15
CA GLU A 112 -11.41 -12.11 -6.09
C GLU A 112 -11.77 -10.62 -6.00
N ARG A 113 -11.93 -9.97 -7.16
CA ARG A 113 -12.38 -8.57 -7.23
C ARG A 113 -13.79 -8.43 -6.69
N ASP A 114 -14.71 -9.28 -7.15
CA ASP A 114 -16.13 -9.13 -6.84
C ASP A 114 -16.37 -9.36 -5.34
N VAL A 115 -15.74 -10.39 -4.74
CA VAL A 115 -15.73 -10.60 -3.28
C VAL A 115 -15.20 -9.39 -2.53
N MET A 116 -14.10 -8.78 -2.98
CA MET A 116 -13.54 -7.59 -2.33
C MET A 116 -14.51 -6.41 -2.38
N LEU A 117 -15.20 -6.20 -3.50
CA LEU A 117 -16.19 -5.13 -3.65
C LEU A 117 -17.43 -5.37 -2.79
N CYS A 118 -17.90 -6.62 -2.66
CA CYS A 118 -19.00 -6.93 -1.75
C CYS A 118 -18.59 -6.66 -0.28
N ARG A 119 -17.38 -7.07 0.12
CA ARG A 119 -16.85 -6.80 1.47
C ARG A 119 -16.71 -5.32 1.77
N LEU A 120 -16.27 -4.52 0.79
CA LEU A 120 -16.21 -3.07 0.92
C LEU A 120 -17.61 -2.46 1.12
N ALA A 121 -18.61 -2.94 0.39
CA ALA A 121 -19.99 -2.49 0.59
C ALA A 121 -20.51 -2.82 2.00
N GLU A 122 -20.21 -4.02 2.53
CA GLU A 122 -20.55 -4.40 3.90
C GLU A 122 -19.86 -3.47 4.93
N ARG A 123 -18.55 -3.26 4.79
CA ARG A 123 -17.76 -2.45 5.71
C ARG A 123 -18.22 -0.99 5.76
N ASN A 124 -18.63 -0.45 4.61
CA ASN A 124 -19.13 0.92 4.50
C ASN A 124 -20.64 1.04 4.82
N ALA A 125 -21.24 -0.01 5.39
CA ALA A 125 -22.67 -0.04 5.76
C ALA A 125 -23.63 0.23 4.59
N VAL A 126 -23.23 -0.09 3.35
CA VAL A 126 -24.07 0.00 2.15
C VAL A 126 -24.77 -1.35 1.96
N TYR A 127 -25.67 -1.68 2.89
CA TYR A 127 -26.21 -3.03 3.06
C TYR A 127 -27.01 -3.56 1.87
N GLU A 128 -27.81 -2.72 1.22
CA GLU A 128 -28.56 -3.12 0.01
C GLU A 128 -27.60 -3.55 -1.13
N LYS A 129 -26.56 -2.75 -1.37
CA LYS A 129 -25.52 -3.06 -2.36
C LYS A 129 -24.78 -4.36 -2.00
N ALA A 130 -24.41 -4.52 -0.74
CA ALA A 130 -23.74 -5.73 -0.26
C ALA A 130 -24.63 -6.98 -0.40
N TYR A 131 -25.92 -6.88 -0.06
CA TYR A 131 -26.89 -7.96 -0.19
C TYR A 131 -27.01 -8.43 -1.65
N ASN A 132 -27.21 -7.49 -2.59
CA ASN A 132 -27.30 -7.81 -4.01
C ASN A 132 -26.00 -8.44 -4.53
N CYS A 133 -24.86 -7.86 -4.15
CA CYS A 133 -23.53 -8.35 -4.54
C CYS A 133 -23.29 -9.81 -4.09
N TRP A 134 -23.61 -10.15 -2.84
CA TRP A 134 -23.45 -11.53 -2.36
C TRP A 134 -24.40 -12.52 -3.02
N ASN A 135 -25.64 -12.11 -3.32
CA ASN A 135 -26.59 -12.96 -4.05
C ASN A 135 -26.14 -13.22 -5.50
N GLU A 136 -25.60 -12.20 -6.18
CA GLU A 136 -25.04 -12.35 -7.53
C GLU A 136 -23.85 -13.32 -7.55
N LEU A 137 -23.07 -13.36 -6.46
CA LEU A 137 -21.99 -14.34 -6.26
C LEU A 137 -22.48 -15.73 -5.80
N GLY A 138 -23.78 -15.88 -5.50
CA GLY A 138 -24.36 -17.12 -4.98
C GLY A 138 -24.14 -17.38 -3.49
N ASP A 139 -23.56 -16.44 -2.73
CA ASP A 139 -23.37 -16.56 -1.28
C ASP A 139 -24.61 -16.04 -0.51
N VAL A 140 -25.70 -16.80 -0.65
CA VAL A 140 -27.03 -16.46 -0.08
C VAL A 140 -26.99 -16.33 1.45
N ASP A 141 -26.19 -17.16 2.13
CA ASP A 141 -26.04 -17.10 3.58
C ASP A 141 -25.36 -15.81 4.02
N ARG A 142 -24.34 -15.36 3.28
CA ARG A 142 -23.71 -14.07 3.55
C ARG A 142 -24.63 -12.91 3.25
N ALA A 143 -25.37 -12.94 2.13
CA ALA A 143 -26.38 -11.92 1.83
C ALA A 143 -27.40 -11.77 2.97
N ARG A 144 -27.93 -12.89 3.49
CA ARG A 144 -28.85 -12.87 4.64
C ARG A 144 -28.24 -12.26 5.90
N ARG A 145 -26.95 -12.52 6.17
CA ARG A 145 -26.24 -11.90 7.30
C ARG A 145 -26.14 -10.40 7.14
N THR A 146 -25.89 -9.89 5.94
CA THR A 146 -25.84 -8.45 5.65
C THR A 146 -27.13 -7.74 6.09
N VAL A 147 -28.31 -8.28 5.73
CA VAL A 147 -29.63 -7.71 6.09
C VAL A 147 -29.90 -7.82 7.60
N ARG A 148 -29.49 -8.91 8.24
CA ARG A 148 -29.63 -9.07 9.70
C ARG A 148 -28.78 -8.04 10.45
N THR A 149 -27.56 -7.80 10.00
CA THR A 149 -26.68 -6.77 10.56
C THR A 149 -27.29 -5.39 10.41
N GLU A 150 -27.82 -5.05 9.23
CA GLU A 150 -28.56 -3.80 9.03
C GLU A 150 -29.72 -3.64 10.01
N SER A 151 -30.55 -4.67 10.13
CA SER A 151 -31.73 -4.67 11.01
C SER A 151 -31.33 -4.49 12.48
N ALA A 152 -30.29 -5.20 12.93
CA ALA A 152 -29.76 -5.06 14.28
C ALA A 152 -29.23 -3.65 14.54
N LEU A 153 -28.53 -3.04 13.59
CA LEU A 153 -28.02 -1.68 13.73
C LEU A 153 -29.11 -0.61 13.76
N ARG A 154 -30.24 -0.84 13.08
CA ARG A 154 -31.41 0.06 13.17
C ARG A 154 -32.01 0.00 14.58
N ILE A 155 -32.26 -1.20 15.10
CA ILE A 155 -32.81 -1.41 16.45
C ILE A 155 -31.91 -0.83 17.54
N LEU A 156 -30.58 -0.93 17.40
CA LEU A 156 -29.63 -0.42 18.40
C LEU A 156 -29.43 1.10 18.37
N LYS A 157 -29.87 1.78 17.30
CA LYS A 157 -29.78 3.24 17.16
C LYS A 157 -31.02 3.97 17.68
N ASP A 158 -32.15 3.26 17.75
CA ASP A 158 -33.41 3.72 18.34
C ASP A 158 -33.40 3.53 19.87
#